data_AF-A0A255YV13-F1
#
_entry.id   AF-A0A255YV13-F1
#
_cell.length_a   1.000
_cell.length_b   1.000
_cell.length_c   1.000
_cell.angle_alpha   90.00
_cell.angle_beta   90.00
_cell.angle_gamma   90.00
#
_symmetry.space_group_name_H-M   'P 1'
#
loop_
_entity.id
_entity.type
_entity.pdbx_description
1 polymer ?
#
loop_
_entity_poly.entity_id
_entity_poly.type
_entity_poly.pdbx_seq_one_letter_code
_entity_poly.pdbx_strand_id
1 'polypeptide(L)'
;MSSIRSRYCCSGWRIDRPLRLPCAVSGCSLARWAAIVTHRPTGDLALHLSVIAAVARNGVIGHEGRMPWKLPNDLRFFKQVTMGKPMIMGRKTWESFGSKPLPGRPHIVVTGNRAFQAEGAIIVHDLESAIETGRRLAEEAGGDEVMVIGGAQIYAAALPLATRVFLTEIAASPVGDTHFPDFDRTAFLGEELGMQMAKGPDSPAFRVMLFHRR
;
A
#
# COMPACT_ATOMS: atom_id res chain seq x y z
N MET A 1 -26.38 11.26 -61.42
CA MET A 1 -25.34 12.30 -61.20
C MET A 1 -25.21 12.52 -59.69
N SER A 2 -24.03 12.33 -59.08
CA SER A 2 -22.93 13.31 -58.91
C SER A 2 -23.25 14.33 -57.80
N SER A 3 -22.40 14.68 -56.82
CA SER A 3 -20.96 14.46 -56.54
C SER A 3 -20.76 14.55 -54.99
N ILE A 4 -19.90 13.82 -54.23
CA ILE A 4 -18.42 13.65 -54.26
C ILE A 4 -17.70 15.02 -54.08
N ARG A 5 -16.77 15.31 -53.15
CA ARG A 5 -15.86 14.61 -52.18
C ARG A 5 -15.77 15.47 -50.86
N SER A 6 -14.97 15.28 -49.80
CA SER A 6 -13.83 14.40 -49.35
C SER A 6 -13.86 14.33 -47.80
N ARG A 7 -13.23 13.39 -47.05
CA ARG A 7 -11.82 13.26 -46.53
C ARG A 7 -11.31 14.47 -45.71
N TYR A 8 -10.59 14.31 -44.60
CA TYR A 8 -9.82 13.15 -44.04
C TYR A 8 -10.35 12.71 -42.65
N CYS A 9 -10.23 11.48 -42.12
CA CYS A 9 -9.45 10.26 -42.39
C CYS A 9 -8.05 10.13 -41.72
N CYS A 10 -8.04 9.63 -40.47
CA CYS A 10 -7.05 8.74 -39.83
C CYS A 10 -7.64 8.31 -38.46
N SER A 11 -8.13 7.08 -38.23
CA SER A 11 -7.43 5.81 -38.02
C SER A 11 -6.59 5.75 -36.73
N GLY A 12 -6.90 4.90 -35.74
CA GLY A 12 -8.09 4.06 -35.56
C GLY A 12 -7.92 2.98 -34.47
N TRP A 13 -9.02 2.58 -33.84
CA TRP A 13 -9.14 1.36 -33.04
C TRP A 13 -10.25 0.49 -33.62
N ARG A 14 -9.96 -0.78 -33.90
CA ARG A 14 -10.90 -1.70 -34.57
C ARG A 14 -11.39 -2.74 -33.58
N ILE A 15 -12.65 -2.64 -33.16
CA ILE A 15 -13.31 -3.63 -32.31
C ILE A 15 -14.02 -4.63 -33.22
N ASP A 16 -13.48 -5.85 -33.31
CA ASP A 16 -14.07 -6.95 -34.10
C ASP A 16 -14.00 -8.26 -33.32
N ARG A 17 -15.02 -8.54 -32.49
CA ARG A 17 -15.57 -9.88 -32.20
C ARG A 17 -16.79 -9.80 -31.26
N PRO A 18 -17.96 -10.33 -31.64
CA PRO A 18 -19.12 -10.39 -30.77
C PRO A 18 -19.04 -11.60 -29.83
N LEU A 19 -18.75 -11.38 -28.54
CA LEU A 19 -18.98 -12.39 -27.51
C LEU A 19 -20.43 -12.33 -27.04
N ARG A 20 -21.13 -13.47 -27.13
CA ARG A 20 -22.53 -13.61 -26.71
C ARG A 20 -22.62 -13.56 -25.18
N LEU A 21 -23.47 -12.67 -24.66
CA LEU A 21 -23.91 -12.69 -23.26
C LEU A 21 -24.94 -13.80 -23.04
N PRO A 22 -24.82 -14.59 -21.96
CA PRO A 22 -25.95 -15.11 -21.21
C PRO A 22 -26.47 -14.06 -20.21
N CYS A 23 -27.72 -14.18 -19.76
CA CYS A 23 -28.33 -13.25 -18.82
C CYS A 23 -27.65 -13.21 -17.45
N ALA A 24 -27.84 -12.10 -16.74
CA ALA A 24 -27.38 -11.92 -15.37
C ALA A 24 -28.09 -12.86 -14.37
N VAL A 25 -27.37 -13.21 -13.30
CA VAL A 25 -27.96 -13.65 -12.02
C VAL A 25 -27.38 -12.75 -10.93
N SER A 26 -28.25 -12.26 -10.04
CA SER A 26 -27.89 -11.26 -9.03
C SER A 26 -27.13 -11.86 -7.83
N GLY A 27 -26.14 -11.11 -7.34
CA GLY A 27 -25.81 -11.06 -5.91
C GLY A 27 -24.93 -12.17 -5.32
N CYS A 28 -23.63 -11.90 -5.21
CA CYS A 28 -22.79 -12.35 -4.09
C CYS A 28 -21.56 -11.42 -3.99
N SER A 29 -21.50 -10.47 -3.06
CA SER A 29 -21.20 -10.66 -1.63
C SER A 29 -19.79 -11.21 -1.38
N LEU A 30 -18.84 -10.29 -1.11
CA LEU A 30 -17.68 -10.37 -0.20
C LEU A 30 -16.70 -11.58 -0.24
N ALA A 31 -16.93 -12.64 -1.00
CA ALA A 31 -16.20 -13.91 -0.88
C ALA A 31 -14.74 -13.90 -1.41
N ARG A 32 -14.32 -12.84 -2.13
CA ARG A 32 -12.97 -12.76 -2.74
C ARG A 32 -11.89 -12.16 -1.82
N TRP A 33 -12.26 -11.68 -0.62
CA TRP A 33 -11.34 -10.98 0.30
C TRP A 33 -10.47 -11.91 1.18
N ALA A 34 -10.69 -13.23 1.14
CA ALA A 34 -10.21 -14.16 2.18
C ALA A 34 -9.06 -15.12 1.76
N ALA A 35 -8.58 -15.05 0.52
CA ALA A 35 -7.76 -16.12 -0.08
C ALA A 35 -6.31 -15.73 -0.48
N ILE A 36 -5.82 -14.57 -0.04
CA ILE A 36 -4.53 -13.99 -0.49
C ILE A 36 -3.35 -14.30 0.45
N VAL A 37 -3.61 -14.71 1.70
CA VAL A 37 -2.58 -14.76 2.77
C VAL A 37 -1.99 -16.17 2.97
N THR A 38 -2.03 -17.04 1.95
CA THR A 38 -1.54 -18.44 2.06
C THR A 38 -0.72 -18.90 0.85
N HIS A 39 0.26 -18.10 0.42
CA HIS A 39 1.36 -18.60 -0.40
C HIS A 39 2.61 -18.77 0.46
N ARG A 40 2.83 -20.00 0.94
CA ARG A 40 4.05 -20.38 1.68
C ARG A 40 5.20 -20.51 0.67
N PRO A 41 6.35 -19.83 0.83
CA PRO A 41 7.51 -20.07 -0.02
C PRO A 41 8.05 -21.49 0.17
N THR A 42 8.39 -22.17 -0.91
CA THR A 42 9.10 -23.47 -0.89
C THR A 42 10.51 -23.25 -1.40
N GLY A 43 11.32 -22.52 -0.61
CA GLY A 43 12.67 -22.13 -0.97
C GLY A 43 13.18 -21.03 -0.05
N ASP A 44 13.95 -21.43 0.96
CA ASP A 44 14.53 -20.62 2.03
C ASP A 44 13.53 -19.91 2.97
N LEU A 45 13.97 -19.61 4.20
CA LEU A 45 13.18 -18.95 5.25
C LEU A 45 13.30 -17.42 5.16
N ALA A 46 13.17 -16.89 3.94
CA ALA A 46 13.39 -15.48 3.63
C ALA A 46 12.25 -14.58 4.15
N LEU A 47 12.45 -14.00 5.34
CA LEU A 47 11.53 -13.01 5.92
C LEU A 47 11.27 -11.84 4.96
N HIS A 48 9.99 -11.55 4.73
CA HIS A 48 9.52 -10.51 3.85
C HIS A 48 9.61 -9.12 4.50
N LEU A 49 10.27 -8.19 3.80
CA LEU A 49 10.16 -6.76 4.09
C LEU A 49 9.07 -6.16 3.19
N SER A 50 7.99 -5.67 3.81
CA SER A 50 6.75 -5.34 3.11
C SER A 50 6.35 -3.89 3.36
N VAL A 51 6.42 -3.05 2.32
CA VAL A 51 5.90 -1.67 2.39
C VAL A 51 4.39 -1.69 2.29
N ILE A 52 3.68 -0.90 3.10
CA ILE A 52 2.25 -0.64 2.93
C ILE A 52 1.97 0.86 2.94
N ALA A 53 1.33 1.38 1.89
CA ALA A 53 1.07 2.81 1.71
C ALA A 53 -0.24 3.08 0.96
N ALA A 54 -0.89 4.18 1.31
CA ALA A 54 -2.03 4.73 0.58
C ALA A 54 -1.62 6.05 -0.09
N VAL A 55 -1.76 6.12 -1.42
CA VAL A 55 -1.11 7.13 -2.26
C VAL A 55 -2.12 7.73 -3.25
N ALA A 56 -2.20 9.06 -3.28
CA ALA A 56 -3.02 9.80 -4.23
C ALA A 56 -2.45 9.77 -5.66
N ARG A 57 -3.26 10.11 -6.65
CA ARG A 57 -2.88 10.16 -8.08
C ARG A 57 -1.71 11.13 -8.35
N ASN A 58 -1.54 12.16 -7.51
CA ASN A 58 -0.42 13.12 -7.53
C ASN A 58 0.71 12.74 -6.55
N GLY A 59 0.80 11.49 -6.13
CA GLY A 59 1.83 10.99 -5.21
C GLY A 59 1.67 11.41 -3.74
N VAL A 60 0.72 12.29 -3.40
CA VAL A 60 0.52 12.74 -2.01
C VAL A 60 0.16 11.57 -1.10
N ILE A 61 0.78 11.52 0.08
CA ILE A 61 0.48 10.60 1.19
C ILE A 61 0.12 11.34 2.49
N GLY A 62 0.36 12.64 2.57
CA GLY A 62 0.05 13.43 3.77
C GLY A 62 0.11 14.94 3.56
N HIS A 63 -0.58 15.65 4.46
CA HIS A 63 -0.57 17.09 4.60
C HIS A 63 -0.66 17.46 6.09
N GLU A 64 0.24 18.32 6.60
CA GLU A 64 0.34 18.75 8.00
C GLU A 64 0.32 17.58 9.02
N GLY A 65 0.95 16.46 8.64
CA GLY A 65 0.95 15.24 9.46
C GLY A 65 -0.39 14.50 9.52
N ARG A 66 -1.29 14.69 8.55
CA ARG A 66 -2.60 14.03 8.44
C ARG A 66 -2.83 13.47 7.04
N MET A 67 -3.72 12.49 6.91
CA MET A 67 -4.20 12.01 5.61
C MET A 67 -5.31 12.96 5.07
N PRO A 68 -5.24 13.44 3.81
CA PRO A 68 -6.28 14.30 3.23
C PRO A 68 -7.64 13.63 2.92
N TRP A 69 -7.88 12.39 3.36
CA TRP A 69 -9.03 11.57 2.97
C TRP A 69 -9.56 10.69 4.11
N LYS A 70 -10.83 10.25 3.99
CA LYS A 70 -11.49 9.36 4.94
C LYS A 70 -11.86 8.05 4.24
N LEU A 71 -10.94 7.07 4.29
CA LEU A 71 -11.07 5.77 3.66
C LEU A 71 -11.19 4.63 4.71
N PRO A 72 -12.36 4.46 5.37
CA PRO A 72 -12.53 3.47 6.43
C PRO A 72 -12.41 2.01 5.95
N ASN A 73 -12.51 1.76 4.63
CA ASN A 73 -12.24 0.45 4.06
C ASN A 73 -10.73 0.16 3.95
N ASP A 74 -9.93 1.15 3.55
CA ASP A 74 -8.46 1.07 3.52
C ASP A 74 -7.89 0.90 4.95
N LEU A 75 -8.41 1.65 5.94
CA LEU A 75 -8.01 1.47 7.34
C LEU A 75 -8.31 0.06 7.89
N ARG A 76 -9.35 -0.63 7.38
CA ARG A 76 -9.60 -2.05 7.74
C ARG A 76 -8.60 -2.97 7.05
N PHE A 77 -8.33 -2.76 5.76
CA PHE A 77 -7.29 -3.49 5.03
C PHE A 77 -5.91 -3.34 5.69
N PHE A 78 -5.49 -2.12 6.01
CA PHE A 78 -4.26 -1.83 6.77
C PHE A 78 -4.23 -2.59 8.10
N LYS A 79 -5.32 -2.57 8.89
CA LYS A 79 -5.42 -3.35 10.14
C LYS A 79 -5.29 -4.85 9.90
N GLN A 80 -5.87 -5.39 8.82
CA GLN A 80 -5.81 -6.82 8.49
C GLN A 80 -4.40 -7.24 8.06
N VAL A 81 -3.77 -6.50 7.15
CA VAL A 81 -2.43 -6.83 6.63
C VAL A 81 -1.35 -6.70 7.71
N THR A 82 -1.47 -5.71 8.60
CA THR A 82 -0.47 -5.45 9.65
C THR A 82 -0.65 -6.26 10.93
N MET A 83 -1.79 -6.93 11.17
CA MET A 83 -2.05 -7.59 12.45
C MET A 83 -0.99 -8.65 12.80
N GLY A 84 -0.51 -8.66 14.04
CA GLY A 84 0.54 -9.57 14.51
C GLY A 84 1.96 -9.22 14.06
N LYS A 85 2.13 -8.35 13.06
CA LYS A 85 3.44 -8.07 12.44
C LYS A 85 4.12 -6.85 13.05
N PRO A 86 5.46 -6.84 13.18
CA PRO A 86 6.21 -5.66 13.55
C PRO A 86 6.05 -4.54 12.52
N MET A 87 5.82 -3.31 12.97
CA MET A 87 5.64 -2.14 12.13
C MET A 87 6.77 -1.11 12.30
N ILE A 88 7.55 -0.90 11.25
CA ILE A 88 8.61 0.12 11.17
C ILE A 88 8.02 1.44 10.68
N MET A 89 8.27 2.52 11.41
CA MET A 89 7.87 3.88 11.04
C MET A 89 8.86 4.96 11.46
N GLY A 90 8.81 6.12 10.82
CA GLY A 90 9.57 7.30 11.21
C GLY A 90 8.90 8.08 12.33
N ARG A 91 9.70 8.79 13.14
CA ARG A 91 9.24 9.62 14.28
C ARG A 91 8.00 10.48 14.00
N LYS A 92 7.95 11.20 12.87
CA LYS A 92 6.79 12.03 12.47
C LYS A 92 5.51 11.23 12.26
N THR A 93 5.63 9.99 11.77
CA THR A 93 4.49 9.09 11.53
C THR A 93 3.94 8.56 12.84
N TRP A 94 4.81 8.18 13.78
CA TRP A 94 4.40 7.84 15.15
C TRP A 94 3.63 8.99 15.84
N GLU A 95 4.12 10.22 15.71
CA GLU A 95 3.43 11.42 16.22
C GLU A 95 2.05 11.60 15.56
N SER A 96 1.94 11.40 14.24
CA SER A 96 0.65 11.49 13.52
C SER A 96 -0.39 10.44 13.93
N PHE A 97 0.05 9.28 14.43
CA PHE A 97 -0.83 8.26 15.02
C PHE A 97 -1.25 8.57 16.48
N GLY A 98 -0.88 9.73 17.01
CA GLY A 98 -1.19 10.15 18.39
C GLY A 98 -0.23 9.59 19.44
N SER A 99 0.99 9.20 19.03
CA SER A 99 2.08 8.73 19.90
C SER A 99 1.72 7.56 20.82
N LYS A 100 0.88 6.63 20.35
CA LYS A 100 0.47 5.43 21.08
C LYS A 100 0.50 4.19 20.17
N PRO A 101 0.92 3.02 20.68
CA PRO A 101 0.99 1.81 19.87
C PRO A 101 -0.42 1.26 19.59
N LEU A 102 -0.67 0.90 18.34
CA LEU A 102 -1.92 0.24 17.94
C LEU A 102 -1.92 -1.22 18.46
N PRO A 103 -2.95 -1.68 19.20
CA PRO A 103 -2.96 -3.01 19.80
C PRO A 103 -2.71 -4.16 18.81
N GLY A 104 -2.03 -5.21 19.29
CA GLY A 104 -1.73 -6.43 18.52
C GLY A 104 -0.61 -6.31 17.48
N ARG A 105 0.23 -5.26 17.56
CA ARG A 105 1.38 -5.01 16.65
C ARG A 105 2.57 -4.41 17.42
N PRO A 106 3.78 -5.00 17.34
CA PRO A 106 4.99 -4.31 17.78
C PRO A 106 5.24 -3.06 16.94
N HIS A 107 5.63 -1.95 17.55
CA HIS A 107 5.95 -0.69 16.86
C HIS A 107 7.44 -0.38 17.01
N ILE A 108 8.10 -0.06 15.90
CA ILE A 108 9.52 0.29 15.81
C ILE A 108 9.62 1.70 15.23
N VAL A 109 10.15 2.65 16.01
CA VAL A 109 10.23 4.06 15.63
C VAL A 109 11.67 4.46 15.33
N VAL A 110 11.91 4.78 14.06
CA VAL A 110 13.21 5.24 13.54
C VAL A 110 13.37 6.74 13.77
N THR A 111 14.44 7.14 14.46
CA THR A 111 14.70 8.54 14.82
C THR A 111 16.19 8.84 15.02
N GLY A 112 16.70 9.89 14.37
CA GLY A 112 18.05 10.41 14.66
C GLY A 112 18.17 11.11 16.03
N ASN A 113 17.05 11.45 16.68
CA ASN A 113 17.06 12.05 18.02
C ASN A 113 17.22 10.96 19.09
N ARG A 114 18.42 10.82 19.65
CA ARG A 114 18.75 9.86 20.73
C ARG A 114 18.07 10.15 22.07
N ALA A 115 17.51 11.34 22.27
CA ALA A 115 16.73 11.69 23.46
C ALA A 115 15.20 11.50 23.27
N PHE A 116 14.75 11.04 22.09
CA PHE A 116 13.34 10.78 21.84
C PHE A 116 12.83 9.58 22.66
N GLN A 117 11.57 9.64 23.09
CA GLN A 117 10.90 8.59 23.86
C GLN A 117 9.52 8.30 23.27
N ALA A 118 9.12 7.03 23.27
CA ALA A 118 7.86 6.53 22.72
C ALA A 118 7.39 5.33 23.54
N GLU A 119 6.47 5.57 24.47
CA GLU A 119 5.96 4.53 25.37
C GLU A 119 5.27 3.40 24.58
N GLY A 120 5.65 2.16 24.87
CA GLY A 120 5.13 0.97 24.18
C GLY A 120 5.61 0.78 22.73
N ALA A 121 6.65 1.50 22.31
CA ALA A 121 7.37 1.25 21.06
C ALA A 121 8.88 1.07 21.30
N ILE A 122 9.54 0.36 20.39
CA ILE A 122 10.99 0.20 20.38
C ILE A 122 11.60 1.32 19.54
N ILE A 123 12.67 1.93 20.02
CA ILE A 123 13.30 3.10 19.38
C ILE A 123 14.64 2.67 18.78
N VAL A 124 14.87 3.04 17.53
CA VAL A 124 16.09 2.74 16.77
C VAL A 124 16.54 3.98 15.98
N HIS A 125 17.80 4.02 15.55
CA HIS A 125 18.40 5.25 15.01
C HIS A 125 18.67 5.23 13.49
N ASP A 126 18.39 4.11 12.85
CA ASP A 126 18.67 3.80 11.45
C ASP A 126 17.70 2.70 10.96
N LEU A 127 17.63 2.49 9.64
CA LEU A 127 16.70 1.51 9.05
C LEU A 127 17.19 0.06 9.20
N GLU A 128 18.50 -0.17 9.25
CA GLU A 128 19.08 -1.52 9.35
C GLU A 128 18.73 -2.16 10.70
N SER A 129 18.99 -1.44 11.80
CA SER A 129 18.56 -1.80 13.15
C SER A 129 17.04 -1.96 13.26
N ALA A 130 16.26 -1.21 12.47
CA ALA A 130 14.80 -1.33 12.44
C ALA A 130 14.35 -2.64 11.76
N ILE A 131 14.96 -2.99 10.63
CA ILE A 131 14.69 -4.23 9.90
C ILE A 131 15.10 -5.43 10.76
N GLU A 132 16.27 -5.40 11.40
CA GLU A 132 16.75 -6.51 12.24
C GLU A 132 15.92 -6.67 13.52
N THR A 133 15.55 -5.55 14.17
CA THR A 133 14.59 -5.56 15.29
C THR A 133 13.24 -6.14 14.84
N GLY A 134 12.78 -5.78 13.64
CA GLY A 134 11.57 -6.33 13.03
C GLY A 134 11.67 -7.83 12.76
N ARG A 135 12.78 -8.29 12.18
CA ARG A 135 13.05 -9.71 11.89
C ARG A 135 12.89 -10.56 13.15
N ARG A 136 13.67 -10.24 14.19
CA ARG A 136 13.63 -10.97 15.47
C ARG A 136 12.22 -10.99 16.08
N LEU A 137 11.49 -9.88 16.07
CA LEU A 137 10.13 -9.80 16.61
C LEU A 137 9.09 -10.58 15.80
N ALA A 138 9.30 -10.74 14.49
CA ALA A 138 8.44 -11.59 13.65
C ALA A 138 8.73 -13.07 13.92
N GLU A 139 10.02 -13.45 13.97
CA GLU A 139 10.48 -14.81 14.26
C GLU A 139 10.03 -15.28 15.67
N GLU A 140 10.16 -14.42 16.69
CA GLU A 140 9.65 -14.64 18.05
C GLU A 140 8.12 -14.86 18.10
N ALA A 141 7.38 -14.31 17.14
CA ALA A 141 5.94 -14.49 16.98
C ALA A 141 5.56 -15.64 16.02
N GLY A 142 6.54 -16.36 15.45
CA GLY A 142 6.32 -17.40 14.44
C GLY A 142 5.85 -16.87 13.08
N GLY A 143 6.07 -15.59 12.80
CA GLY A 143 5.71 -14.91 11.54
C GLY A 143 6.92 -14.66 10.63
N ASP A 144 6.63 -14.34 9.37
CA ASP A 144 7.59 -14.26 8.26
C ASP A 144 7.62 -12.88 7.58
N GLU A 145 7.04 -11.83 8.17
CA GLU A 145 6.82 -10.55 7.49
C GLU A 145 6.89 -9.32 8.43
N VAL A 146 7.64 -8.30 8.01
CA VAL A 146 7.82 -7.02 8.70
C VAL A 146 7.26 -5.89 7.84
N MET A 147 6.44 -5.03 8.44
CA MET A 147 5.67 -4.01 7.74
C MET A 147 6.33 -2.62 7.85
N VAL A 148 6.65 -1.99 6.73
CA VAL A 148 7.11 -0.59 6.68
C VAL A 148 5.92 0.31 6.38
N ILE A 149 5.57 1.18 7.34
CA ILE A 149 4.39 2.07 7.27
C ILE A 149 4.76 3.56 7.10
N GLY A 150 6.02 3.84 6.72
CA GLY A 150 6.49 5.15 6.28
C GLY A 150 6.86 6.12 7.42
N GLY A 151 6.79 7.44 7.22
CA GLY A 151 6.46 8.17 6.00
C GLY A 151 7.59 8.21 4.96
N ALA A 152 7.57 9.25 4.11
CA ALA A 152 8.38 9.38 2.88
C ALA A 152 9.86 8.97 3.02
N GLN A 153 10.57 9.44 4.05
CA GLN A 153 12.00 9.12 4.26
C GLN A 153 12.25 7.62 4.53
N ILE A 154 11.35 6.96 5.28
CA ILE A 154 11.47 5.53 5.58
C ILE A 154 11.04 4.70 4.37
N TYR A 155 10.00 5.12 3.63
CA TYR A 155 9.65 4.49 2.35
C TYR A 155 10.81 4.56 1.35
N ALA A 156 11.45 5.71 1.19
CA ALA A 156 12.54 5.90 0.23
C ALA A 156 13.75 5.01 0.52
N ALA A 157 14.09 4.84 1.81
CA ALA A 157 15.17 3.94 2.24
C ALA A 157 14.78 2.45 2.19
N ALA A 158 13.51 2.10 2.39
CA ALA A 158 13.04 0.70 2.43
C ALA A 158 12.65 0.10 1.08
N LEU A 159 12.13 0.90 0.13
CA LEU A 159 11.66 0.42 -1.18
C LEU A 159 12.75 -0.31 -2.01
N PRO A 160 14.05 0.07 -1.98
CA PRO A 160 15.10 -0.72 -2.62
C PRO A 160 15.23 -2.15 -2.07
N LEU A 161 14.91 -2.35 -0.78
CA LEU A 161 15.03 -3.61 -0.04
C LEU A 161 13.72 -4.41 0.02
N ALA A 162 12.57 -3.77 -0.17
CA ALA A 162 11.26 -4.37 0.04
C ALA A 162 10.96 -5.52 -0.94
N THR A 163 10.61 -6.70 -0.42
CA THR A 163 10.16 -7.85 -1.23
C THR A 163 8.71 -7.72 -1.68
N ARG A 164 7.89 -6.96 -0.95
CA ARG A 164 6.48 -6.70 -1.28
C ARG A 164 6.11 -5.23 -1.11
N VAL A 165 5.18 -4.72 -1.90
CA VAL A 165 4.56 -3.40 -1.74
C VAL A 165 3.04 -3.53 -1.85
N PHE A 166 2.33 -3.30 -0.74
CA PHE A 166 0.89 -3.12 -0.69
C PHE A 166 0.57 -1.64 -0.94
N LEU A 167 -0.05 -1.33 -2.09
CA LEU A 167 -0.27 0.04 -2.54
C LEU A 167 -1.75 0.32 -2.78
N THR A 168 -2.36 1.13 -1.90
CA THR A 168 -3.70 1.67 -2.12
C THR A 168 -3.59 2.90 -3.03
N GLU A 169 -3.87 2.72 -4.33
CA GLU A 169 -3.88 3.79 -5.32
C GLU A 169 -5.23 4.54 -5.29
N ILE A 170 -5.23 5.80 -4.85
CA ILE A 170 -6.42 6.62 -4.63
C ILE A 170 -6.67 7.54 -5.82
N ALA A 171 -7.90 7.53 -6.34
CA ALA A 171 -8.34 8.33 -7.49
C ALA A 171 -8.64 9.81 -7.16
N ALA A 172 -7.81 10.45 -6.34
CA ALA A 172 -7.87 11.87 -5.97
C ALA A 172 -6.50 12.53 -6.14
N SER A 173 -6.49 13.87 -6.21
CA SER A 173 -5.27 14.69 -6.23
C SER A 173 -5.38 15.85 -5.22
N PRO A 174 -5.31 15.57 -3.91
CA PRO A 174 -5.41 16.60 -2.88
C PRO A 174 -4.13 17.46 -2.80
N VAL A 175 -4.22 18.60 -2.13
CA VAL A 175 -3.03 19.35 -1.66
C VAL A 175 -2.32 18.51 -0.58
N GLY A 176 -0.99 18.55 -0.59
CA GLY A 176 -0.16 17.93 0.44
C GLY A 176 1.30 18.37 0.35
N ASP A 177 2.04 18.06 1.41
CA ASP A 177 3.46 18.38 1.60
C ASP A 177 4.34 17.13 1.63
N THR A 178 3.73 15.96 1.81
CA THR A 178 4.41 14.68 1.96
C THR A 178 3.96 13.76 0.83
N HIS A 179 4.91 13.34 -0.01
CA HIS A 179 4.68 12.47 -1.16
C HIS A 179 5.28 11.07 -0.93
N PHE A 180 4.72 10.06 -1.59
CA PHE A 180 5.36 8.75 -1.76
C PHE A 180 6.54 8.91 -2.73
N PRO A 181 7.72 8.34 -2.43
CA PRO A 181 8.83 8.33 -3.38
C PRO A 181 8.53 7.40 -4.56
N ASP A 182 9.05 7.76 -5.74
CA ASP A 182 9.02 6.87 -6.89
C ASP A 182 9.86 5.60 -6.64
N PHE A 183 9.43 4.49 -7.25
CA PHE A 183 10.17 3.22 -7.24
C PHE A 183 10.04 2.54 -8.60
N ASP A 184 11.05 1.75 -8.97
CA ASP A 184 11.00 0.98 -10.20
C ASP A 184 9.92 -0.11 -10.11
N ARG A 185 8.79 0.12 -10.78
CA ARG A 185 7.68 -0.85 -10.87
C ARG A 185 8.00 -2.02 -11.80
N THR A 186 9.06 -1.94 -12.61
CA THR A 186 9.47 -3.03 -13.53
C THR A 186 10.22 -4.15 -12.82
N ALA A 187 10.84 -3.88 -11.67
CA ALA A 187 11.36 -4.87 -10.72
C ALA A 187 10.28 -5.71 -9.99
N PHE A 188 8.99 -5.51 -10.29
CA PHE A 188 7.89 -6.17 -9.60
C PHE A 188 6.88 -6.86 -10.55
N LEU A 189 6.06 -7.75 -9.99
CA LEU A 189 4.84 -8.30 -10.57
C LEU A 189 3.66 -7.83 -9.72
N GLY A 190 2.65 -7.23 -10.36
CA GLY A 190 1.52 -6.60 -9.67
C GLY A 190 0.20 -7.35 -9.85
N GLU A 191 -0.53 -7.55 -8.76
CA GLU A 191 -1.90 -8.06 -8.73
C GLU A 191 -2.86 -7.06 -8.05
N GLU A 192 -4.12 -7.01 -8.48
CA GLU A 192 -5.15 -6.19 -7.83
C GLU A 192 -5.90 -7.03 -6.80
N LEU A 193 -5.77 -6.68 -5.51
CA LEU A 193 -6.46 -7.36 -4.41
C LEU A 193 -7.93 -6.94 -4.28
N GLY A 194 -8.28 -5.76 -4.81
CA GLY A 194 -9.66 -5.28 -4.91
C GLY A 194 -9.77 -3.77 -5.10
N MET A 195 -10.99 -3.27 -5.24
CA MET A 195 -11.28 -1.85 -5.43
C MET A 195 -12.54 -1.39 -4.69
N GLN A 196 -12.65 -0.07 -4.48
CA GLN A 196 -13.86 0.58 -4.00
C GLN A 196 -14.16 1.81 -4.86
N MET A 197 -15.41 1.95 -5.31
CA MET A 197 -15.91 3.20 -5.88
C MET A 197 -15.97 4.33 -4.83
N ALA A 198 -16.06 5.57 -5.28
CA ALA A 198 -16.24 6.73 -4.42
C ALA A 198 -17.58 6.65 -3.66
N LYS A 199 -17.61 7.16 -2.42
CA LYS A 199 -18.80 7.20 -1.55
C LYS A 199 -19.23 8.62 -1.15
N GLY A 200 -18.47 9.63 -1.57
CA GLY A 200 -18.70 11.04 -1.29
C GLY A 200 -17.41 11.86 -1.49
N PRO A 201 -17.44 13.19 -1.30
CA PRO A 201 -16.28 14.06 -1.53
C PRO A 201 -15.02 13.62 -0.73
N ASP A 202 -15.17 13.37 0.57
CA ASP A 202 -14.09 12.93 1.48
C ASP A 202 -13.65 11.46 1.26
N SER A 203 -14.38 10.70 0.45
CA SER A 203 -14.20 9.25 0.30
C SER A 203 -14.10 8.88 -1.20
N PRO A 204 -12.98 9.23 -1.85
CA PRO A 204 -12.74 8.96 -3.26
C PRO A 204 -12.65 7.46 -3.57
N ALA A 205 -12.73 7.11 -4.86
CA ALA A 205 -12.47 5.76 -5.31
C ALA A 205 -11.00 5.38 -5.09
N PHE A 206 -10.72 4.10 -4.87
CA PHE A 206 -9.37 3.57 -4.76
C PHE A 206 -9.31 2.11 -5.19
N ARG A 207 -8.11 1.63 -5.53
CA ARG A 207 -7.81 0.19 -5.66
C ARG A 207 -6.62 -0.19 -4.82
N VAL A 208 -6.55 -1.45 -4.43
CA VAL A 208 -5.48 -2.03 -3.63
C VAL A 208 -4.68 -2.96 -4.52
N MET A 209 -3.43 -2.62 -4.75
CA MET A 209 -2.47 -3.43 -5.48
C MET A 209 -1.52 -4.12 -4.51
N LEU A 210 -1.08 -5.34 -4.83
CA LEU A 210 0.09 -5.97 -4.22
C LEU A 210 1.14 -6.18 -5.31
N PHE A 211 2.35 -5.69 -5.05
CA PHE A 211 3.52 -5.89 -5.89
C PHE A 211 4.48 -6.84 -5.19
N HIS A 212 4.81 -7.98 -5.82
CA HIS A 212 5.89 -8.88 -5.38
C HIS A 212 7.14 -8.60 -6.21
N ARG A 213 8.32 -8.58 -5.60
CA ARG A 213 9.59 -8.41 -6.33
C ARG A 213 9.84 -9.61 -7.26
N ARG A 214 10.48 -9.34 -8.41
CA ARG A 214 10.95 -10.34 -9.38
C ARG A 214 12.26 -10.99 -8.97
#